data_AF-A0A2A2QYE4-F1
#
_entry.id   AF-A0A2A2QYE4-F1
#
_cell.length_a   1.000
_cell.length_b   1.000
_cell.length_c   1.000
_cell.angle_alpha   90.00
_cell.angle_beta   90.00
_cell.angle_gamma   90.00
#
_symmetry.space_group_name_H-M   'P 1'
#
loop_
_entity.id
_entity.type
_entity.pdbx_description
1 polymer ?
#
loop_
_entity_poly.entity_id
_entity_poly.type
_entity_poly.pdbx_seq_one_letter_code
_entity_poly.pdbx_strand_id
1 'polypeptide(L)'
;MALQVPQALAGGVTVITHGFNSDITSWILPMALRFPGHPGFPGTQLTCYEIEITASGGGFAATATHLDGPAPDVSNSGEIVVKLDWSSIDTGEASTGQVAAAAASALLSSGLIPENDGRPLAELPLHLIGHSRGSSVVSEISRELGKRGVWVDHLTFLDPVPVASYGDAAVQVWENVLYADNFYQRLNALFGFDPMGNAVTGAYNRRLLNLNGANSSAHSDVHLWYHGTIELGTPATDTQQTIASTIRSNWWTATESSGAATGFHFSRIGGGDRLSGATPAGSGTEPINQGYNRLWDLGAGTSANRSLVTGKNALWPSLVTARRTTPASIPAGTAFGLELRYQSDDASAGAPVLTVTLDPDANPWKGNEIAIDTRPLIATGPANVLTANLALIVPPAVTGSYRIAARIQQSGRTRHLQAAGTLVVTPALPPPAIDRSTLGFSGGRFTFTVLGSPGQSVRIEAAETLDDWQGIATRTLDSATWIFSDPDTALHPKRFYRVVLGP
;
A
#
# COMPACT_ATOMS: atom_id res chain seq x y z
N MET A 1 -6.08 6.02 21.68
CA MET A 1 -5.06 5.13 21.09
C MET A 1 -5.39 5.05 19.60
N ALA A 2 -4.67 5.79 18.75
CA ALA A 2 -4.93 5.73 17.31
C ALA A 2 -4.66 4.30 16.86
N LEU A 3 -5.65 3.63 16.27
CA LEU A 3 -5.40 2.34 15.63
C LEU A 3 -4.34 2.56 14.55
N GLN A 4 -3.12 2.09 14.80
CA GLN A 4 -2.13 1.89 13.76
C GLN A 4 -2.65 0.74 12.90
N VAL A 5 -3.26 1.11 11.79
CA VAL A 5 -3.63 0.16 10.74
C VAL A 5 -2.36 -0.05 9.90
N PRO A 6 -2.07 -1.27 9.42
CA PRO A 6 -1.06 -1.54 8.39
C PRO A 6 -1.15 -0.54 7.22
N GLN A 7 -0.14 -0.45 6.35
CA GLN A 7 -0.29 0.22 5.05
C GLN A 7 -0.85 -0.75 3.99
N ALA A 8 -1.26 -0.22 2.83
CA ALA A 8 -2.06 -0.86 1.76
C ALA A 8 -1.79 -2.38 1.55
N LEU A 9 -2.79 -3.16 1.12
CA LEU A 9 -2.66 -4.63 0.94
C LEU A 9 -3.02 -5.08 -0.49
N ALA A 10 -2.78 -4.21 -1.47
CA ALA A 10 -3.72 -3.94 -2.55
C ALA A 10 -3.57 -4.58 -3.95
N GLY A 11 -2.95 -5.72 -4.23
CA GLY A 11 -2.49 -5.94 -5.61
C GLY A 11 -1.50 -4.85 -6.07
N GLY A 12 -0.54 -5.22 -6.91
CA GLY A 12 0.52 -4.28 -7.27
C GLY A 12 1.65 -4.93 -8.01
N VAL A 13 2.65 -4.13 -8.34
CA VAL A 13 3.78 -4.57 -9.15
C VAL A 13 5.03 -4.61 -8.29
N THR A 14 5.63 -5.79 -8.16
CA THR A 14 6.97 -5.94 -7.59
C THR A 14 7.97 -6.14 -8.71
N VAL A 15 8.91 -5.22 -8.88
CA VAL A 15 10.01 -5.32 -9.85
C VAL A 15 11.26 -5.76 -9.11
N ILE A 16 11.89 -6.84 -9.55
CA ILE A 16 13.14 -7.37 -8.97
C ILE A 16 14.21 -7.39 -10.05
N THR A 17 15.41 -6.88 -9.76
CA THR A 17 16.52 -6.86 -10.71
C THR A 17 17.87 -7.24 -10.10
N HIS A 18 18.74 -7.82 -10.92
CA HIS A 18 20.06 -8.29 -10.54
C HIS A 18 21.15 -7.21 -10.75
N GLY A 19 22.36 -7.53 -10.30
CA GLY A 19 23.56 -6.71 -10.49
C GLY A 19 24.47 -7.22 -11.61
N PHE A 20 25.78 -7.01 -11.42
CA PHE A 20 26.82 -7.38 -12.38
C PHE A 20 26.91 -8.89 -12.61
N ASN A 21 27.01 -9.31 -13.88
CA ASN A 21 27.24 -10.69 -14.32
C ASN A 21 26.29 -11.69 -13.64
N SER A 22 24.99 -11.42 -13.75
CA SER A 22 23.92 -12.21 -13.15
C SER A 22 22.70 -12.26 -14.09
N ASP A 23 21.63 -12.92 -13.67
CA ASP A 23 20.45 -13.14 -14.48
C ASP A 23 19.21 -13.34 -13.59
N ILE A 24 18.02 -13.35 -14.21
CA ILE A 24 16.77 -13.54 -13.47
C ILE A 24 16.50 -14.99 -13.07
N THR A 25 17.17 -15.97 -13.67
CA THR A 25 16.91 -17.40 -13.43
C THR A 25 17.56 -17.91 -12.14
N SER A 26 18.64 -17.26 -11.74
CA SER A 26 19.47 -17.58 -10.57
C SER A 26 18.70 -17.52 -9.24
N TRP A 27 18.62 -16.35 -8.60
CA TRP A 27 17.96 -16.16 -7.30
C TRP A 27 16.61 -15.44 -7.42
N ILE A 28 16.42 -14.64 -8.47
CA ILE A 28 15.22 -13.80 -8.65
C ILE A 28 13.99 -14.65 -8.94
N LEU A 29 14.06 -15.56 -9.92
CA LEU A 29 12.95 -16.44 -10.27
C LEU A 29 12.54 -17.32 -9.08
N PRO A 30 13.46 -18.03 -8.40
CA PRO A 30 13.13 -18.78 -7.19
C PRO A 30 12.51 -17.94 -6.07
N MET A 31 13.02 -16.73 -5.83
CA MET A 31 12.45 -15.81 -4.83
C MET A 31 11.02 -15.39 -5.19
N ALA A 32 10.80 -14.97 -6.43
CA ALA A 32 9.49 -14.54 -6.92
C ALA A 32 8.42 -15.64 -6.77
N LEU A 33 8.79 -16.91 -7.02
CA LEU A 33 7.89 -18.05 -6.91
C LEU A 33 7.47 -18.37 -5.46
N ARG A 34 8.13 -17.80 -4.45
CA ARG A 34 7.75 -17.97 -3.03
C ARG A 34 6.71 -16.98 -2.54
N PHE A 35 6.41 -15.93 -3.29
CA PHE A 35 5.46 -14.90 -2.89
C PHE A 35 4.08 -15.47 -2.53
N PRO A 36 3.46 -16.39 -3.32
CA PRO A 36 2.15 -16.95 -2.97
C PRO A 36 2.13 -17.76 -1.67
N GLY A 37 3.30 -18.22 -1.19
CA GLY A 37 3.45 -18.94 0.07
C GLY A 37 3.63 -18.04 1.29
N HIS A 38 3.81 -16.73 1.10
CA HIS A 38 3.99 -15.79 2.20
C HIS A 38 2.66 -15.59 2.96
N PRO A 39 2.61 -15.58 4.31
CA PRO A 39 1.36 -15.52 5.06
C PRO A 39 0.46 -14.29 4.79
N GLY A 40 1.08 -13.18 4.36
CA GLY A 40 0.37 -11.95 4.00
C GLY A 40 -0.06 -11.85 2.53
N PHE A 41 0.26 -12.85 1.69
CA PHE A 41 -0.05 -12.82 0.26
C PHE A 41 -1.56 -12.80 0.02
N PRO A 42 -2.09 -11.84 -0.77
CA PRO A 42 -3.51 -11.83 -1.09
C PRO A 42 -3.80 -12.92 -2.12
N GLY A 43 -4.59 -13.94 -1.81
CA GLY A 43 -4.96 -14.97 -2.77
C GLY A 43 -3.94 -16.11 -2.88
N THR A 44 -3.82 -16.72 -4.07
CA THR A 44 -3.05 -17.96 -4.26
C THR A 44 -2.19 -17.99 -5.52
N GLN A 45 -2.35 -17.01 -6.42
CA GLN A 45 -1.62 -16.92 -7.68
C GLN A 45 -1.13 -15.48 -7.87
N LEU A 46 -0.02 -15.31 -8.58
CA LEU A 46 0.45 -14.01 -9.08
C LEU A 46 0.64 -14.11 -10.58
N THR A 47 0.66 -12.98 -11.27
CA THR A 47 1.10 -12.91 -12.67
C THR A 47 2.59 -12.63 -12.70
N CYS A 48 3.36 -13.37 -13.49
CA CYS A 48 4.81 -13.21 -13.55
C CYS A 48 5.28 -12.87 -14.95
N TYR A 49 5.97 -11.74 -15.11
CA TYR A 49 6.61 -11.34 -16.36
C TYR A 49 8.14 -11.26 -16.20
N GLU A 50 8.84 -11.47 -17.29
CA GLU A 50 10.16 -10.92 -17.54
C GLU A 50 10.01 -9.64 -18.34
N ILE A 51 10.75 -8.60 -17.96
CA ILE A 51 11.03 -7.46 -18.83
C ILE A 51 12.53 -7.45 -19.06
N GLU A 52 12.94 -7.73 -20.30
CA GLU A 52 14.34 -7.74 -20.71
C GLU A 52 14.70 -6.38 -21.30
N ILE A 53 15.83 -5.80 -20.85
CA ILE A 53 16.42 -4.59 -21.41
C ILE A 53 17.67 -4.97 -22.20
N THR A 54 17.66 -4.69 -23.50
CA THR A 54 18.76 -4.99 -24.41
C THR A 54 19.23 -3.75 -25.16
N ALA A 55 20.47 -3.77 -25.65
CA ALA A 55 20.97 -2.74 -26.55
C ALA A 55 20.27 -2.84 -27.91
N SER A 56 19.73 -1.72 -28.41
CA SER A 56 19.02 -1.66 -29.69
C SER A 56 19.22 -0.31 -30.38
N GLY A 57 19.68 -0.32 -31.64
CA GLY A 57 19.71 0.86 -32.49
C GLY A 57 20.46 2.09 -31.93
N GLY A 58 21.47 1.90 -31.07
CA GLY A 58 22.19 2.98 -30.40
C GLY A 58 21.56 3.48 -29.09
N GLY A 59 20.50 2.82 -28.61
CA GLY A 59 19.89 3.02 -27.30
C GLY A 59 19.53 1.68 -26.63
N PHE A 60 18.49 1.69 -25.81
CA PHE A 60 18.01 0.52 -25.08
C PHE A 60 16.52 0.30 -25.36
N ALA A 61 16.13 -0.96 -25.52
CA ALA A 61 14.75 -1.36 -25.74
C ALA A 61 14.31 -2.33 -24.65
N ALA A 62 13.01 -2.32 -24.35
CA ALA A 62 12.39 -3.25 -23.42
C ALA A 62 11.49 -4.23 -24.17
N THR A 63 11.57 -5.51 -23.84
CA THR A 63 10.67 -6.56 -24.31
C THR A 63 10.05 -7.26 -23.10
N ALA A 64 8.76 -7.57 -23.16
CA ALA A 64 8.07 -8.26 -22.07
C ALA A 64 7.64 -9.67 -22.48
N THR A 65 7.89 -10.64 -21.59
CA THR A 65 7.53 -12.04 -21.78
C THR A 65 6.71 -12.51 -20.58
N HIS A 66 5.53 -13.07 -20.82
CA HIS A 66 4.73 -13.73 -19.78
C HIS A 66 5.40 -15.06 -19.41
N LEU A 67 5.75 -15.23 -18.13
CA LEU A 67 6.45 -16.42 -17.65
C LEU A 67 5.52 -17.42 -16.96
N ASP A 68 4.61 -16.94 -16.10
CA ASP A 68 3.75 -17.81 -15.29
C ASP A 68 2.52 -17.06 -14.74
N GLY A 69 1.54 -17.83 -14.27
CA GLY A 69 0.33 -17.33 -13.64
C GLY A 69 -0.77 -16.87 -14.60
N PRO A 70 -1.94 -16.49 -14.09
CA PRO A 70 -3.03 -15.98 -14.90
C PRO A 70 -2.72 -14.58 -15.47
N ALA A 71 -3.50 -14.14 -16.45
CA ALA A 71 -3.49 -12.75 -16.89
C ALA A 71 -3.81 -11.79 -15.72
N PRO A 72 -3.29 -10.55 -15.73
CA PRO A 72 -3.39 -9.63 -14.60
C PRO A 72 -4.81 -9.32 -14.12
N ASP A 73 -5.77 -9.20 -15.03
CA ASP A 73 -7.18 -8.89 -14.70
C ASP A 73 -7.98 -10.09 -14.16
N VAL A 74 -7.50 -11.31 -14.41
CA VAL A 74 -8.10 -12.55 -13.92
C VAL A 74 -7.50 -12.97 -12.57
N SER A 75 -6.27 -12.55 -12.25
CA SER A 75 -5.59 -12.91 -11.01
C SER A 75 -6.44 -12.64 -9.76
N ASN A 76 -6.40 -13.56 -8.79
CA ASN A 76 -7.12 -13.39 -7.52
C ASN A 76 -6.38 -12.51 -6.50
N SER A 77 -5.09 -12.25 -6.74
CA SER A 77 -4.23 -11.46 -5.88
C SER A 77 -4.12 -10.01 -6.33
N GLY A 78 -4.23 -9.77 -7.64
CA GLY A 78 -3.81 -8.51 -8.27
C GLY A 78 -2.29 -8.28 -8.21
N GLU A 79 -1.51 -9.26 -7.77
CA GLU A 79 -0.05 -9.19 -7.70
C GLU A 79 0.58 -9.54 -9.03
N ILE A 80 1.44 -8.64 -9.50
CA ILE A 80 2.28 -8.81 -10.68
C ILE A 80 3.73 -8.76 -10.22
N VAL A 81 4.51 -9.77 -10.57
CA VAL A 81 5.96 -9.76 -10.35
C VAL A 81 6.66 -9.62 -11.69
N VAL A 82 7.48 -8.59 -11.80
CA VAL A 82 8.34 -8.32 -12.96
C VAL A 82 9.77 -8.65 -12.59
N LYS A 83 10.38 -9.55 -13.36
CA LYS A 83 11.82 -9.82 -13.30
C LYS A 83 12.47 -8.95 -14.36
N LEU A 84 13.19 -7.94 -13.93
CA LEU A 84 13.86 -7.02 -14.84
C LEU A 84 15.25 -7.58 -15.15
N ASP A 85 15.39 -8.13 -16.36
CA ASP A 85 16.63 -8.71 -16.89
C ASP A 85 17.38 -7.67 -17.71
N TRP A 86 18.68 -7.56 -17.49
CA TRP A 86 19.60 -6.75 -18.29
C TRP A 86 20.96 -7.45 -18.44
N SER A 87 20.99 -8.77 -18.27
CA SER A 87 22.17 -9.65 -18.28
C SER A 87 23.01 -9.51 -19.55
N SER A 88 22.38 -9.19 -20.68
CA SER A 88 23.09 -8.96 -21.95
C SER A 88 24.00 -7.71 -21.96
N ILE A 89 23.88 -6.83 -20.97
CA ILE A 89 24.54 -5.52 -20.89
C ILE A 89 25.01 -5.17 -19.46
N ASP A 90 25.08 -6.16 -18.56
CA ASP A 90 25.35 -5.97 -17.13
C ASP A 90 26.84 -5.98 -16.75
N THR A 91 27.73 -6.13 -17.73
CA THR A 91 29.19 -6.23 -17.55
C THR A 91 29.94 -4.90 -17.74
N GLY A 92 29.21 -3.79 -17.90
CA GLY A 92 29.76 -2.43 -17.97
C GLY A 92 29.46 -1.69 -19.28
N GLU A 93 28.74 -2.34 -20.20
CA GLU A 93 28.29 -1.79 -21.48
C GLU A 93 27.21 -0.73 -21.31
N ALA A 94 26.35 -0.87 -20.30
CA ALA A 94 25.30 0.08 -19.97
C ALA A 94 25.51 0.66 -18.56
N SER A 95 25.25 1.96 -18.43
CA SER A 95 25.10 2.56 -17.11
C SER A 95 23.72 2.22 -16.53
N THR A 96 23.65 2.13 -15.20
CA THR A 96 22.38 1.87 -14.50
C THR A 96 21.29 2.90 -14.83
N GLY A 97 21.67 4.17 -15.09
CA GLY A 97 20.73 5.21 -15.49
C GLY A 97 20.09 4.98 -16.87
N GLN A 98 20.83 4.41 -17.83
CA GLN A 98 20.30 4.07 -19.14
C GLN A 98 19.31 2.91 -19.07
N VAL A 99 19.68 1.85 -18.33
CA VAL A 99 18.80 0.70 -18.06
C VAL A 99 17.52 1.16 -17.36
N ALA A 100 17.66 2.01 -16.34
CA ALA A 100 16.54 2.55 -15.58
C ALA A 100 15.58 3.39 -16.43
N ALA A 101 16.09 4.19 -17.38
CA ALA A 101 15.24 4.98 -18.27
C ALA A 101 14.38 4.10 -19.20
N ALA A 102 14.96 3.01 -19.72
CA ALA A 102 14.23 2.03 -20.52
C ALA A 102 13.18 1.27 -19.67
N ALA A 103 13.57 0.83 -18.48
CA ALA A 103 12.68 0.14 -17.55
C ALA A 103 11.52 1.03 -17.06
N ALA A 104 11.77 2.29 -16.72
CA ALA A 104 10.72 3.24 -16.35
C ALA A 104 9.75 3.50 -17.51
N SER A 105 10.27 3.59 -18.74
CA SER A 105 9.43 3.72 -19.94
C SER A 105 8.57 2.47 -20.16
N ALA A 106 9.11 1.28 -19.90
CA ALA A 106 8.38 0.02 -19.95
C ALA A 106 7.22 -0.02 -18.94
N LEU A 107 7.46 0.39 -17.68
CA LEU A 107 6.42 0.46 -16.65
C LEU A 107 5.30 1.46 -16.98
N LEU A 108 5.64 2.55 -17.69
CA LEU A 108 4.70 3.58 -18.13
C LEU A 108 3.99 3.26 -19.45
N SER A 109 4.39 2.19 -20.15
CA SER A 109 3.87 1.83 -21.47
C SER A 109 2.50 1.19 -21.36
N SER A 110 1.55 1.65 -22.18
CA SER A 110 0.23 1.03 -22.35
C SER A 110 0.24 -0.12 -23.35
N GLY A 111 1.31 -0.29 -24.13
CA GLY A 111 1.37 -1.26 -25.24
C GLY A 111 2.42 -2.36 -25.08
N LEU A 112 3.25 -2.31 -24.03
CA LEU A 112 4.32 -3.28 -23.86
C LEU A 112 3.81 -4.69 -23.55
N ILE A 113 2.73 -4.78 -22.74
CA ILE A 113 2.09 -6.03 -22.35
C ILE A 113 0.66 -6.02 -22.92
N PRO A 114 0.40 -6.72 -24.03
CA PRO A 114 -0.92 -6.69 -24.68
C PRO A 114 -2.06 -7.15 -23.78
N GLU A 115 -1.80 -8.10 -22.88
CA GLU A 115 -2.77 -8.65 -21.93
C GLU A 115 -3.26 -7.63 -20.89
N ASN A 116 -2.57 -6.51 -20.73
CA ASN A 116 -2.99 -5.47 -19.79
C ASN A 116 -4.16 -4.61 -20.32
N ASP A 117 -4.62 -4.82 -21.54
CA ASP A 117 -5.71 -4.05 -22.17
C ASP A 117 -5.47 -2.53 -22.11
N GLY A 118 -4.27 -2.11 -22.51
CA GLY A 118 -3.89 -0.70 -22.51
C GLY A 118 -3.50 -0.12 -21.15
N ARG A 119 -3.54 -0.89 -20.06
CA ARG A 119 -3.18 -0.43 -18.69
C ARG A 119 -1.66 -0.53 -18.44
N PRO A 120 -0.97 0.59 -18.17
CA PRO A 120 0.42 0.54 -17.77
C PRO A 120 0.60 -0.09 -16.39
N LEU A 121 1.71 -0.80 -16.17
CA LEU A 121 2.04 -1.36 -14.85
C LEU A 121 2.13 -0.27 -13.77
N ALA A 122 2.54 0.95 -14.17
CA ALA A 122 2.60 2.11 -13.30
C ALA A 122 1.24 2.55 -12.74
N GLU A 123 0.10 2.03 -13.21
CA GLU A 123 -1.21 2.30 -12.60
C GLU A 123 -1.29 1.80 -11.16
N LEU A 124 -0.57 0.72 -10.84
CA LEU A 124 -0.60 0.06 -9.54
C LEU A 124 0.49 0.57 -8.58
N PRO A 125 0.41 0.27 -7.27
CA PRO A 125 1.51 0.51 -6.34
C PRO A 125 2.75 -0.30 -6.73
N LEU A 126 3.92 0.33 -6.70
CA LEU A 126 5.20 -0.25 -7.13
C LEU A 126 6.10 -0.56 -5.93
N HIS A 127 6.62 -1.79 -5.86
CA HIS A 127 7.75 -2.18 -5.02
C HIS A 127 8.94 -2.50 -5.91
N LEU A 128 10.04 -1.77 -5.78
CA LEU A 128 11.26 -1.99 -6.56
C LEU A 128 12.34 -2.60 -5.66
N ILE A 129 12.92 -3.72 -6.06
CA ILE A 129 13.96 -4.46 -5.34
C ILE A 129 15.18 -4.60 -6.27
N GLY A 130 16.34 -4.12 -5.84
CA GLY A 130 17.56 -4.22 -6.64
C GLY A 130 18.76 -4.65 -5.82
N HIS A 131 19.52 -5.61 -6.35
CA HIS A 131 20.76 -6.09 -5.74
C HIS A 131 22.01 -5.48 -6.40
N SER A 132 23.04 -5.13 -5.62
CA SER A 132 24.33 -4.68 -6.16
C SER A 132 24.20 -3.45 -7.08
N ARG A 133 24.70 -3.51 -8.33
CA ARG A 133 24.44 -2.50 -9.38
C ARG A 133 22.94 -2.30 -9.64
N GLY A 134 22.15 -3.36 -9.52
CA GLY A 134 20.69 -3.33 -9.61
C GLY A 134 20.03 -2.41 -8.59
N SER A 135 20.64 -2.18 -7.42
CA SER A 135 20.16 -1.14 -6.47
C SER A 135 20.20 0.27 -7.08
N SER A 136 21.21 0.55 -7.91
CA SER A 136 21.30 1.82 -8.65
C SER A 136 20.26 1.88 -9.77
N VAL A 137 19.99 0.76 -10.46
CA VAL A 137 18.91 0.67 -11.45
C VAL A 137 17.56 1.03 -10.81
N VAL A 138 17.16 0.40 -9.70
CA VAL A 138 15.86 0.68 -9.07
C VAL A 138 15.76 2.07 -8.45
N SER A 139 16.88 2.61 -7.95
CA SER A 139 16.96 4.03 -7.54
C SER A 139 16.64 4.94 -8.72
N GLU A 140 17.28 4.75 -9.87
CA GLU A 140 17.07 5.59 -11.04
C GLU A 140 15.71 5.36 -11.71
N ILE A 141 15.15 4.14 -11.66
CA ILE A 141 13.76 3.87 -12.09
C ILE A 141 12.82 4.77 -11.29
N SER A 142 12.99 4.82 -9.95
CA SER A 142 12.15 5.67 -9.11
C SER A 142 12.32 7.17 -9.44
N ARG A 143 13.52 7.62 -9.82
CA ARG A 143 13.77 8.99 -10.29
C ARG A 143 13.01 9.30 -11.58
N GLU A 144 13.11 8.43 -12.58
CA GLU A 144 12.44 8.63 -13.88
C GLU A 144 10.91 8.57 -13.76
N LEU A 145 10.39 7.66 -12.93
CA LEU A 145 8.97 7.64 -12.56
C LEU A 145 8.54 8.93 -11.83
N GLY A 146 9.39 9.46 -10.96
CA GLY A 146 9.17 10.71 -10.23
C GLY A 146 9.06 11.93 -11.13
N LYS A 147 9.82 11.98 -12.24
CA LYS A 147 9.68 13.03 -13.26
C LYS A 147 8.29 13.04 -13.90
N ARG A 148 7.62 11.89 -13.88
CA ARG A 148 6.26 11.68 -14.38
C ARG A 148 5.22 11.71 -13.26
N GLY A 149 5.58 12.06 -12.02
CA GLY A 149 4.63 12.15 -10.90
C GLY A 149 4.15 10.80 -10.37
N VAL A 150 4.76 9.69 -10.81
CA VAL A 150 4.44 8.35 -10.34
C VAL A 150 5.15 8.10 -9.02
N TRP A 151 4.36 7.87 -7.97
CA TRP A 151 4.88 7.43 -6.67
C TRP A 151 5.22 5.95 -6.64
N VAL A 152 6.35 5.64 -5.99
CA VAL A 152 6.82 4.29 -5.65
C VAL A 152 6.46 4.02 -4.19
N ASP A 153 5.75 2.90 -3.93
CA ASP A 153 5.33 2.54 -2.59
C ASP A 153 6.52 2.10 -1.73
N HIS A 154 7.38 1.25 -2.29
CA HIS A 154 8.51 0.67 -1.57
C HIS A 154 9.73 0.54 -2.48
N LEU A 155 10.88 0.98 -1.98
CA LEU A 155 12.19 0.78 -2.60
C LEU A 155 13.10 -0.03 -1.67
N THR A 156 13.56 -1.20 -2.11
CA THR A 156 14.46 -2.07 -1.35
C THR A 156 15.81 -2.18 -2.04
N PHE A 157 16.87 -1.92 -1.29
CA PHE A 157 18.24 -2.13 -1.74
C PHE A 157 18.84 -3.35 -1.06
N LEU A 158 19.43 -4.23 -1.87
CA LEU A 158 20.14 -5.42 -1.42
C LEU A 158 21.63 -5.25 -1.75
N ASP A 159 22.42 -4.92 -0.75
CA ASP A 159 23.86 -4.68 -0.83
C ASP A 159 24.28 -3.73 -1.97
N PRO A 160 23.87 -2.45 -1.93
CA PRO A 160 24.03 -1.52 -3.04
C PRO A 160 25.50 -1.19 -3.34
N VAL A 161 25.95 -1.49 -4.56
CA VAL A 161 27.31 -1.23 -5.05
C VAL A 161 27.25 -0.65 -6.48
N PRO A 162 26.97 0.65 -6.66
CA PRO A 162 27.10 1.29 -7.97
C PRO A 162 28.57 1.34 -8.39
N VAL A 163 28.86 1.15 -9.67
CA VAL A 163 30.23 1.16 -10.22
C VAL A 163 30.45 2.43 -11.06
N ALA A 164 31.14 3.41 -10.47
CA ALA A 164 31.34 4.73 -11.08
C ALA A 164 32.07 4.67 -12.45
N SER A 165 32.99 3.72 -12.65
CA SER A 165 33.70 3.54 -13.93
C SER A 165 32.79 3.06 -15.07
N TYR A 166 31.63 2.47 -14.76
CA TYR A 166 30.60 2.10 -15.74
C TYR A 166 29.57 3.23 -15.94
N GLY A 167 29.77 4.38 -15.28
CA GLY A 167 28.84 5.50 -15.31
C GLY A 167 27.57 5.28 -14.48
N ASP A 168 27.58 4.31 -13.57
CA ASP A 168 26.42 4.03 -12.70
C ASP A 168 26.08 5.25 -11.85
N ALA A 169 24.77 5.53 -11.75
CA ALA A 169 24.27 6.57 -10.87
C ALA A 169 24.50 6.21 -9.40
N ALA A 170 24.70 7.22 -8.55
CA ALA A 170 24.70 7.03 -7.12
C ALA A 170 23.33 6.55 -6.64
N VAL A 171 23.29 5.61 -5.69
CA VAL A 171 22.04 5.12 -5.11
C VAL A 171 21.45 6.19 -4.19
N GLN A 172 20.22 6.62 -4.48
CA GLN A 172 19.49 7.63 -3.73
C GLN A 172 18.03 7.22 -3.49
N VAL A 173 17.41 7.82 -2.46
CA VAL A 173 15.96 7.74 -2.24
C VAL A 173 15.32 9.05 -2.69
N TRP A 174 14.49 8.97 -3.73
CA TRP A 174 13.89 10.13 -4.40
C TRP A 174 12.58 10.55 -3.75
N GLU A 175 12.21 11.82 -3.93
CA GLU A 175 11.04 12.41 -3.26
C GLU A 175 9.77 11.59 -3.46
N ASN A 176 9.53 10.99 -4.61
CA ASN A 176 8.33 10.20 -4.90
C ASN A 176 8.34 8.76 -4.31
N VAL A 177 9.26 8.42 -3.41
CA VAL A 177 9.34 7.11 -2.74
C VAL A 177 8.73 7.19 -1.34
N LEU A 178 7.66 6.44 -1.09
CA LEU A 178 6.95 6.43 0.19
C LEU A 178 7.78 5.77 1.30
N TYR A 179 8.31 4.57 1.06
CA TYR A 179 9.15 3.86 2.01
C TYR A 179 10.38 3.27 1.33
N ALA A 180 11.54 3.33 2.01
CA ALA A 180 12.77 2.72 1.53
C ALA A 180 13.48 1.95 2.64
N ASP A 181 13.98 0.77 2.34
CA ASP A 181 14.85 -0.01 3.20
C ASP A 181 16.11 -0.48 2.46
N ASN A 182 17.16 -0.73 3.23
CA ASN A 182 18.47 -1.09 2.72
C ASN A 182 19.09 -2.16 3.61
N PHE A 183 19.33 -3.32 3.03
CA PHE A 183 20.00 -4.44 3.69
C PHE A 183 21.38 -4.57 3.06
N TYR A 184 22.43 -4.34 3.84
CA TYR A 184 23.77 -4.26 3.30
C TYR A 184 24.79 -4.86 4.26
N GLN A 185 25.91 -5.28 3.72
CA GLN A 185 27.02 -5.83 4.47
C GLN A 185 28.31 -5.10 4.14
N ARG A 186 29.23 -5.08 5.11
CA ARG A 186 30.56 -4.48 4.96
C ARG A 186 31.64 -5.44 5.46
N LEU A 187 31.42 -6.73 5.25
CA LEU A 187 32.42 -7.73 5.58
C LEU A 187 33.42 -7.78 4.43
N ASN A 188 34.70 -7.76 4.77
CA ASN A 188 35.74 -7.99 3.78
C ASN A 188 35.79 -9.50 3.56
N ALA A 189 35.66 -9.99 2.32
CA ALA A 189 35.93 -11.39 2.05
C ALA A 189 37.37 -11.73 2.49
N LEU A 190 37.55 -12.96 2.96
CA LEU A 190 38.84 -13.62 2.89
C LEU A 190 39.32 -13.48 1.44
N PHE A 191 40.44 -12.77 1.21
CA PHE A 191 41.03 -12.41 -0.10
C PHE A 191 40.57 -11.12 -0.81
N GLY A 192 39.67 -10.30 -0.24
CA GLY A 192 39.50 -8.90 -0.67
C GLY A 192 38.77 -8.63 -2.00
N PHE A 193 37.94 -9.56 -2.48
CA PHE A 193 37.19 -9.42 -3.73
C PHE A 193 35.66 -9.29 -3.56
N ASP A 194 35.13 -9.21 -2.33
CA ASP A 194 33.69 -9.06 -2.12
C ASP A 194 33.26 -7.59 -2.26
N PRO A 195 32.30 -7.26 -3.14
CA PRO A 195 31.69 -5.95 -3.15
C PRO A 195 31.09 -5.64 -1.78
N MET A 196 31.37 -4.45 -1.24
CA MET A 196 30.85 -4.02 0.05
C MET A 196 29.71 -3.03 -0.19
N GLY A 197 28.48 -3.41 0.18
CA GLY A 197 27.36 -2.49 0.12
C GLY A 197 27.49 -1.32 1.07
N ASN A 198 26.66 -0.30 0.84
CA ASN A 198 26.70 0.95 1.58
C ASN A 198 25.35 1.25 2.24
N ALA A 199 25.40 2.02 3.34
CA ALA A 199 24.19 2.65 3.85
C ALA A 199 23.67 3.66 2.82
N VAL A 200 22.34 3.81 2.74
CA VAL A 200 21.67 4.76 1.84
C VAL A 200 20.89 5.76 2.68
N THR A 201 21.20 7.04 2.52
CA THR A 201 20.50 8.13 3.23
C THR A 201 19.01 8.14 2.86
N GLY A 202 18.16 8.21 3.88
CA GLY A 202 16.69 8.23 3.72
C GLY A 202 16.03 6.85 3.67
N ALA A 203 16.80 5.76 3.73
CA ALA A 203 16.30 4.41 3.91
C ALA A 203 16.38 3.97 5.39
N TYR A 204 15.63 2.95 5.76
CA TYR A 204 15.90 2.15 6.96
C TYR A 204 17.12 1.27 6.69
N ASN A 205 18.27 1.58 7.32
CA ASN A 205 19.52 0.87 7.07
C ASN A 205 19.74 -0.29 8.04
N ARG A 206 19.60 -1.51 7.53
CA ARG A 206 19.93 -2.76 8.24
C ARG A 206 21.29 -3.29 7.80
N ARG A 207 22.32 -3.03 8.61
CA ARG A 207 23.65 -3.61 8.40
C ARG A 207 23.70 -5.07 8.84
N LEU A 208 23.96 -5.99 7.93
CA LEU A 208 24.12 -7.43 8.18
C LEU A 208 25.57 -7.71 8.59
N LEU A 209 25.76 -8.22 9.80
CA LEU A 209 27.08 -8.34 10.44
C LEU A 209 27.72 -9.73 10.28
N ASN A 210 26.93 -10.75 9.98
CA ASN A 210 27.41 -12.12 9.80
C ASN A 210 26.39 -12.90 8.98
N LEU A 211 26.80 -13.31 7.78
CA LEU A 211 26.00 -14.15 6.88
C LEU A 211 26.70 -15.47 6.56
N ASN A 212 27.43 -16.05 7.53
CA ASN A 212 28.16 -17.29 7.28
C ASN A 212 27.21 -18.47 7.02
N GLY A 213 27.64 -19.39 6.16
CA GLY A 213 27.07 -20.73 6.03
C GLY A 213 26.27 -21.02 4.77
N ALA A 214 26.16 -20.05 3.84
CA ALA A 214 25.48 -20.25 2.56
C ALA A 214 26.42 -20.02 1.36
N ASN A 215 26.40 -18.84 0.72
CA ASN A 215 27.23 -18.56 -0.44
C ASN A 215 28.71 -18.37 -0.05
N SER A 216 29.58 -18.40 -1.06
CA SER A 216 31.01 -18.08 -0.91
C SER A 216 31.28 -16.58 -0.76
N SER A 217 30.26 -15.74 -0.98
CA SER A 217 30.31 -14.29 -0.92
C SER A 217 29.14 -13.80 -0.07
N ALA A 218 29.43 -12.95 0.92
CA ALA A 218 28.40 -12.37 1.75
C ALA A 218 27.56 -11.33 0.97
N HIS A 219 28.06 -10.87 -0.18
CA HIS A 219 27.35 -9.96 -1.08
C HIS A 219 26.14 -10.65 -1.70
N SER A 220 26.30 -11.91 -2.10
CA SER A 220 25.20 -12.77 -2.54
C SER A 220 24.32 -13.24 -1.37
N ASP A 221 24.90 -13.46 -0.19
CA ASP A 221 24.08 -13.86 0.97
C ASP A 221 23.06 -12.81 1.39
N VAL A 222 23.20 -11.54 1.00
CA VAL A 222 22.20 -10.51 1.28
C VAL A 222 20.88 -10.79 0.56
N HIS A 223 20.91 -11.23 -0.70
CA HIS A 223 19.65 -11.57 -1.41
C HIS A 223 19.05 -12.87 -0.86
N LEU A 224 19.88 -13.83 -0.42
CA LEU A 224 19.40 -15.03 0.27
C LEU A 224 18.82 -14.70 1.66
N TRP A 225 19.42 -13.77 2.40
CA TRP A 225 18.88 -13.28 3.66
C TRP A 225 17.51 -12.64 3.43
N TYR A 226 17.36 -11.84 2.38
CA TYR A 226 16.07 -11.25 2.03
C TYR A 226 15.06 -12.32 1.59
N HIS A 227 15.48 -13.33 0.83
CA HIS A 227 14.65 -14.50 0.47
C HIS A 227 14.06 -15.19 1.71
N GLY A 228 14.86 -15.33 2.77
CA GLY A 228 14.39 -15.89 4.04
C GLY A 228 13.32 -15.05 4.75
N THR A 229 13.12 -13.78 4.38
CA THR A 229 12.00 -12.94 4.86
C THR A 229 10.71 -13.13 4.05
N ILE A 230 10.80 -13.82 2.91
CA ILE A 230 9.67 -14.20 2.05
C ILE A 230 9.27 -15.66 2.33
N GLU A 231 10.23 -16.57 2.22
CA GLU A 231 10.02 -17.99 2.53
C GLU A 231 10.38 -18.24 4.00
N LEU A 232 9.38 -18.12 4.88
CA LEU A 232 9.57 -18.26 6.34
C LEU A 232 9.76 -19.73 6.78
N GLY A 233 9.47 -20.68 5.90
CA GLY A 233 9.67 -22.11 6.13
C GLY A 233 11.14 -22.46 6.40
N THR A 234 11.37 -23.59 7.08
CA THR A 234 12.72 -24.14 7.29
C THR A 234 12.72 -25.62 6.96
N PRO A 235 13.50 -26.08 5.96
CA PRO A 235 14.40 -25.27 5.13
C PRO A 235 13.66 -24.32 4.17
N ALA A 236 14.32 -23.24 3.77
CA ALA A 236 13.94 -22.38 2.63
C ALA A 236 15.06 -22.39 1.58
N THR A 237 14.74 -22.21 0.30
CA THR A 237 15.75 -22.28 -0.78
C THR A 237 15.39 -21.40 -1.97
N ASP A 238 16.41 -20.72 -2.50
CA ASP A 238 16.40 -20.00 -3.77
C ASP A 238 16.98 -20.84 -4.92
N THR A 239 16.99 -22.17 -4.77
CA THR A 239 17.61 -23.17 -5.67
C THR A 239 19.14 -23.17 -5.74
N GLN A 240 19.80 -22.07 -5.40
CA GLN A 240 21.26 -21.98 -5.35
C GLN A 240 21.79 -22.36 -3.97
N GLN A 241 21.09 -21.92 -2.92
CA GLN A 241 21.43 -22.17 -1.53
C GLN A 241 20.21 -22.57 -0.71
N THR A 242 20.47 -23.12 0.48
CA THR A 242 19.43 -23.54 1.42
C THR A 242 19.63 -22.89 2.77
N ILE A 243 18.60 -22.20 3.25
CA ILE A 243 18.47 -21.68 4.62
C ILE A 243 18.03 -22.83 5.52
N ALA A 244 19.01 -23.61 5.99
CA ALA A 244 18.79 -24.67 6.98
C ALA A 244 18.57 -24.10 8.39
N SER A 245 18.25 -24.97 9.36
CA SER A 245 17.97 -24.57 10.76
C SER A 245 19.06 -23.70 11.39
N THR A 246 20.33 -24.03 11.16
CA THR A 246 21.47 -23.25 11.70
C THR A 246 21.55 -21.85 11.10
N ILE A 247 21.31 -21.69 9.80
CA ILE A 247 21.28 -20.38 9.16
C ILE A 247 20.08 -19.58 9.69
N ARG A 248 18.90 -20.23 9.75
CA ARG A 248 17.66 -19.64 10.27
C ARG A 248 17.81 -19.10 11.68
N SER A 249 18.53 -19.80 12.56
CA SER A 249 18.75 -19.35 13.94
C SER A 249 19.77 -18.23 14.09
N ASN A 250 20.68 -18.06 13.12
CA ASN A 250 21.86 -17.21 13.29
C ASN A 250 21.78 -15.87 12.55
N TRP A 251 21.09 -15.81 11.40
CA TRP A 251 21.10 -14.65 10.51
C TRP A 251 20.18 -13.51 10.92
N TRP A 252 19.14 -13.80 11.70
CA TRP A 252 18.16 -12.83 12.17
C TRP A 252 18.29 -12.61 13.67
N THR A 253 18.05 -11.38 14.13
CA THR A 253 17.94 -11.15 15.57
C THR A 253 16.66 -11.79 16.12
N ALA A 254 16.59 -11.94 17.45
CA ALA A 254 15.37 -12.39 18.11
C ALA A 254 14.16 -11.49 17.78
N THR A 255 14.35 -10.17 17.65
CA THR A 255 13.28 -9.22 17.30
C THR A 255 12.83 -9.35 15.85
N GLU A 256 13.73 -9.74 14.95
CA GLU A 256 13.42 -10.00 13.54
C GLU A 256 12.68 -11.34 13.33
N SER A 257 12.54 -12.15 14.40
CA SER A 257 11.73 -13.36 14.44
C SER A 257 12.03 -14.32 13.29
N SER A 258 13.31 -14.68 13.14
CA SER A 258 13.78 -15.60 12.10
C SER A 258 13.39 -15.16 10.67
N GLY A 259 13.25 -13.85 10.44
CA GLY A 259 12.90 -13.24 9.16
C GLY A 259 11.46 -12.75 9.06
N ALA A 260 10.57 -13.16 9.96
CA ALA A 260 9.15 -12.83 9.88
C ALA A 260 8.82 -11.36 10.20
N ALA A 261 9.72 -10.64 10.86
CA ALA A 261 9.50 -9.25 11.31
C ALA A 261 10.53 -8.25 10.74
N THR A 262 11.07 -8.52 9.54
CA THR A 262 12.04 -7.66 8.84
C THR A 262 11.96 -7.88 7.33
N GLY A 263 12.73 -7.12 6.53
CA GLY A 263 12.78 -7.30 5.07
C GLY A 263 11.41 -7.17 4.43
N PHE A 264 11.01 -8.21 3.69
CA PHE A 264 9.75 -8.27 2.97
C PHE A 264 8.51 -8.11 3.85
N HIS A 265 8.64 -8.28 5.17
CA HIS A 265 7.59 -7.95 6.14
C HIS A 265 7.07 -6.51 5.97
N PHE A 266 7.94 -5.56 5.62
CA PHE A 266 7.53 -4.16 5.40
C PHE A 266 6.99 -3.90 4.00
N SER A 267 6.83 -4.91 3.15
CA SER A 267 6.18 -4.75 1.85
C SER A 267 4.67 -4.59 1.99
N ARG A 268 4.01 -4.21 0.90
CA ARG A 268 2.55 -4.21 0.77
C ARG A 268 1.92 -5.60 1.01
N ILE A 269 2.67 -6.67 0.73
CA ILE A 269 2.26 -8.05 1.01
C ILE A 269 2.53 -8.42 2.48
N GLY A 270 3.64 -7.95 3.04
CA GLY A 270 4.05 -8.27 4.41
C GLY A 270 3.25 -7.55 5.49
N GLY A 271 2.76 -6.33 5.20
CA GLY A 271 1.84 -5.59 6.06
C GLY A 271 2.47 -4.98 7.33
N GLY A 272 3.80 -4.95 7.44
CA GLY A 272 4.52 -4.40 8.58
C GLY A 272 4.35 -2.88 8.76
N ASP A 273 4.41 -2.42 10.01
CA ASP A 273 4.28 -1.00 10.33
C ASP A 273 5.56 -0.21 10.01
N ARG A 274 5.55 0.45 8.84
CA ARG A 274 6.63 1.33 8.36
C ARG A 274 6.78 2.63 9.17
N LEU A 275 5.82 2.98 10.02
CA LEU A 275 5.87 4.16 10.91
C LEU A 275 6.48 3.83 12.29
N SER A 276 6.79 2.56 12.54
CA SER A 276 7.30 2.08 13.82
C SER A 276 8.64 2.72 14.21
N GLY A 277 8.74 3.11 15.47
CA GLY A 277 9.99 3.55 16.10
C GLY A 277 10.88 2.39 16.57
N ALA A 278 10.51 1.14 16.31
CA ALA A 278 11.28 -0.02 16.74
C ALA A 278 12.60 -0.14 15.97
N THR A 279 13.59 -0.74 16.62
CA THR A 279 14.95 -0.99 16.10
C THR A 279 15.24 -2.49 16.11
N PRO A 280 14.74 -3.27 15.12
CA PRO A 280 14.84 -4.74 15.13
C PRO A 280 16.27 -5.28 15.17
N ALA A 281 17.23 -4.52 14.64
CA ALA A 281 18.64 -4.87 14.66
C ALA A 281 19.31 -4.66 16.04
N GLY A 282 18.57 -4.16 17.04
CA GLY A 282 19.03 -3.93 18.40
C GLY A 282 19.20 -2.46 18.76
N SER A 283 19.50 -2.20 20.03
CA SER A 283 19.71 -0.84 20.55
C SER A 283 20.86 -0.12 19.83
N GLY A 284 20.69 1.16 19.53
CA GLY A 284 21.68 1.97 18.81
C GLY A 284 21.66 1.82 17.28
N THR A 285 20.70 1.06 16.73
CA THR A 285 20.45 0.97 15.29
C THR A 285 19.34 1.92 14.84
N GLU A 286 19.23 2.17 13.54
CA GLU A 286 18.19 3.05 13.00
C GLU A 286 16.79 2.47 13.22
N PRO A 287 15.78 3.28 13.59
CA PRO A 287 14.41 2.81 13.66
C PRO A 287 13.80 2.63 12.27
N ILE A 288 12.82 1.72 12.17
CA ILE A 288 12.11 1.38 10.92
C ILE A 288 11.60 2.65 10.21
N ASN A 289 11.02 3.58 10.97
CA ASN A 289 10.46 4.80 10.43
C ASN A 289 11.46 5.79 9.80
N GLN A 290 12.77 5.55 9.85
CA GLN A 290 13.75 6.33 9.09
C GLN A 290 13.60 6.12 7.58
N GLY A 291 13.15 4.93 7.18
CA GLY A 291 12.84 4.60 5.79
C GLY A 291 11.62 5.32 5.23
N TYR A 292 10.75 5.82 6.10
CA TYR A 292 9.50 6.47 5.70
C TYR A 292 9.73 7.89 5.20
N ASN A 293 9.00 8.30 4.17
CA ASN A 293 9.14 9.63 3.58
C ASN A 293 8.69 10.71 4.55
N ARG A 294 9.58 11.68 4.79
CA ARG A 294 9.35 12.83 5.66
C ARG A 294 9.57 14.16 4.93
N LEU A 295 9.79 14.15 3.62
CA LEU A 295 9.79 15.39 2.85
C LEU A 295 8.43 16.10 2.95
N TRP A 296 7.35 15.31 3.06
CA TRP A 296 6.02 15.77 3.41
C TRP A 296 5.55 15.08 4.70
N ASP A 297 4.58 15.69 5.39
CA ASP A 297 3.95 15.02 6.54
C ASP A 297 2.99 13.93 6.05
N LEU A 298 3.55 12.73 5.86
CA LEU A 298 2.83 11.52 5.50
C LEU A 298 2.51 10.64 6.73
N GLY A 299 2.61 11.19 7.95
CA GLY A 299 2.33 10.50 9.22
C GLY A 299 3.56 10.19 10.08
N ALA A 300 4.77 10.43 9.59
CA ALA A 300 6.02 10.29 10.34
C ALA A 300 6.65 11.65 10.74
N GLY A 301 5.90 12.75 10.60
CA GLY A 301 6.43 14.11 10.71
C GLY A 301 7.24 14.53 9.49
N THR A 302 7.95 15.66 9.60
CA THR A 302 8.73 16.25 8.49
C THR A 302 10.23 16.29 8.77
N SER A 303 11.04 15.95 7.77
CA SER A 303 12.50 16.06 7.74
C SER A 303 13.03 15.94 6.29
N ALA A 304 14.20 16.50 6.02
CA ALA A 304 14.84 16.37 4.72
C ALA A 304 15.52 14.98 4.56
N ASN A 305 14.74 13.95 4.21
CA ASN A 305 15.24 12.58 4.03
C ASN A 305 15.01 12.01 2.61
N ARG A 306 14.81 12.89 1.62
CA ARG A 306 14.63 12.54 0.21
C ARG A 306 15.43 13.47 -0.68
N SER A 307 15.89 12.95 -1.82
CA SER A 307 16.46 13.75 -2.91
C SER A 307 15.35 14.28 -3.82
N LEU A 308 15.43 15.55 -4.20
CA LEU A 308 14.42 16.18 -5.06
C LEU A 308 14.53 15.66 -6.50
N VAL A 309 13.40 15.46 -7.16
CA VAL A 309 13.32 15.10 -8.57
C VAL A 309 13.13 16.36 -9.41
N THR A 310 14.11 16.67 -10.24
CA THR A 310 14.07 17.80 -11.18
C THR A 310 13.49 17.39 -12.53
N GLY A 311 12.95 18.36 -13.28
CA GLY A 311 12.46 18.12 -14.66
C GLY A 311 11.10 17.43 -14.74
N LYS A 312 10.28 17.58 -13.69
CA LYS A 312 8.90 17.09 -13.63
C LYS A 312 8.06 17.63 -14.79
N ASN A 313 7.34 16.76 -15.50
CA ASN A 313 6.43 17.15 -16.57
C ASN A 313 5.32 16.10 -16.78
N ALA A 314 4.17 16.55 -17.28
CA ALA A 314 3.04 15.72 -17.68
C ALA A 314 2.77 14.60 -16.64
N LEU A 315 2.46 15.06 -15.43
CA LEU A 315 2.39 14.20 -14.26
C LEU A 315 1.22 13.23 -14.35
N TRP A 316 1.44 12.09 -13.72
CA TRP A 316 0.42 11.14 -13.35
C TRP A 316 -0.20 11.61 -12.03
N PRO A 317 -1.54 11.59 -11.90
CA PRO A 317 -2.16 11.74 -10.61
C PRO A 317 -1.82 10.50 -9.78
N SER A 318 -1.34 10.67 -8.55
CA SER A 318 -0.94 9.57 -7.67
C SER A 318 -1.61 9.69 -6.31
N LEU A 319 -2.17 8.57 -5.85
CA LEU A 319 -2.54 8.36 -4.45
C LEU A 319 -1.31 7.89 -3.70
N VAL A 320 -0.96 8.58 -2.62
CA VAL A 320 0.25 8.34 -1.83
C VAL A 320 -0.05 7.47 -0.62
N THR A 321 -1.09 7.83 0.15
CA THR A 321 -1.56 7.03 1.29
C THR A 321 -3.07 7.00 1.33
N ALA A 322 -3.65 5.89 1.78
CA ALA A 322 -5.08 5.76 2.04
C ALA A 322 -5.32 5.12 3.42
N ARG A 323 -6.03 5.84 4.29
CA ARG A 323 -6.28 5.41 5.68
C ARG A 323 -7.75 5.56 6.04
N ARG A 324 -8.39 4.43 6.37
CA ARG A 324 -9.72 4.46 7.00
C ARG A 324 -9.60 5.03 8.42
N THR A 325 -10.49 5.95 8.77
CA THR A 325 -10.52 6.61 10.10
C THR A 325 -11.64 6.12 11.01
N THR A 326 -12.45 5.17 10.53
CA THR A 326 -13.55 4.52 11.25
C THR A 326 -13.25 3.05 11.55
N PRO A 327 -14.06 2.39 12.41
CA PRO A 327 -13.90 0.97 12.74
C PRO A 327 -13.92 0.04 11.51
N ALA A 328 -13.40 -1.17 11.70
CA ALA A 328 -13.33 -2.18 10.65
C ALA A 328 -14.68 -2.82 10.29
N SER A 329 -15.72 -2.57 11.08
CA SER A 329 -17.07 -3.07 10.84
C SER A 329 -18.08 -1.95 11.00
N ILE A 330 -18.97 -1.79 10.02
CA ILE A 330 -20.07 -0.80 10.05
C ILE A 330 -21.36 -1.39 9.48
N PRO A 331 -22.54 -0.92 9.91
CA PRO A 331 -23.80 -1.24 9.24
C PRO A 331 -23.90 -0.59 7.86
N ALA A 332 -24.52 -1.28 6.90
CA ALA A 332 -24.90 -0.70 5.62
C ALA A 332 -25.78 0.55 5.82
N GLY A 333 -25.66 1.53 4.93
CA GLY A 333 -26.34 2.82 5.05
C GLY A 333 -25.67 3.82 6.00
N THR A 334 -24.58 3.45 6.67
CA THR A 334 -23.80 4.37 7.54
C THR A 334 -22.56 4.89 6.83
N ALA A 335 -22.01 5.99 7.37
CA ALA A 335 -20.79 6.60 6.84
C ALA A 335 -19.52 5.98 7.43
N PHE A 336 -18.50 5.83 6.59
CA PHE A 336 -17.11 5.59 7.00
C PHE A 336 -16.21 6.75 6.58
N GLY A 337 -15.14 6.96 7.34
CA GLY A 337 -14.17 8.00 7.08
C GLY A 337 -12.96 7.46 6.31
N LEU A 338 -12.50 8.20 5.30
CA LEU A 338 -11.31 7.89 4.51
C LEU A 338 -10.43 9.14 4.36
N GLU A 339 -9.19 9.06 4.84
CA GLU A 339 -8.15 10.05 4.61
C GLU A 339 -7.26 9.58 3.47
N LEU A 340 -7.12 10.42 2.45
CA LEU A 340 -6.23 10.20 1.31
C LEU A 340 -5.18 11.30 1.26
N ARG A 341 -3.93 10.94 0.97
CA ARG A 341 -2.92 11.89 0.52
C ARG A 341 -2.64 11.65 -0.95
N TYR A 342 -2.56 12.71 -1.73
CA TYR A 342 -2.45 12.62 -3.18
C TYR A 342 -1.61 13.76 -3.76
N GLN A 343 -1.06 13.50 -4.93
CA GLN A 343 -0.36 14.47 -5.76
C GLN A 343 -0.87 14.32 -7.19
N SER A 344 -0.94 15.42 -7.93
CA SER A 344 -1.45 15.46 -9.29
C SER A 344 -0.73 16.53 -10.11
N ASP A 345 -1.01 16.54 -11.41
CA ASP A 345 -0.55 17.62 -12.26
C ASP A 345 -1.25 18.93 -11.90
N ASP A 346 -0.82 20.03 -12.50
CA ASP A 346 -1.42 21.33 -12.26
C ASP A 346 -2.85 21.47 -12.82
N ALA A 347 -3.51 22.59 -12.51
CA ALA A 347 -4.90 22.83 -12.91
C ALA A 347 -5.09 22.95 -14.43
N SER A 348 -4.03 23.23 -15.21
CA SER A 348 -4.12 23.31 -16.67
C SER A 348 -4.33 21.93 -17.31
N ALA A 349 -3.94 20.86 -16.62
CA ALA A 349 -4.20 19.47 -17.01
C ALA A 349 -5.64 19.00 -16.69
N GLY A 350 -6.47 19.88 -16.11
CA GLY A 350 -7.81 19.58 -15.61
C GLY A 350 -7.82 19.11 -14.15
N ALA A 351 -9.00 19.10 -13.52
CA ALA A 351 -9.12 18.60 -12.15
C ALA A 351 -8.92 17.08 -12.10
N PRO A 352 -8.07 16.55 -11.20
CA PRO A 352 -8.01 15.11 -10.96
C PRO A 352 -9.35 14.61 -10.42
N VAL A 353 -9.82 13.47 -10.91
CA VAL A 353 -11.08 12.84 -10.49
C VAL A 353 -10.76 11.64 -9.62
N LEU A 354 -11.29 11.63 -8.41
CA LEU A 354 -11.24 10.51 -7.49
C LEU A 354 -12.50 9.67 -7.60
N THR A 355 -12.34 8.36 -7.70
CA THR A 355 -13.40 7.36 -7.50
C THR A 355 -13.02 6.48 -6.32
N VAL A 356 -13.94 6.31 -5.36
CA VAL A 356 -13.78 5.37 -4.25
C VAL A 356 -14.76 4.21 -4.42
N THR A 357 -14.27 2.99 -4.27
CA THR A 357 -15.05 1.76 -4.45
C THR A 357 -14.88 0.81 -3.25
N LEU A 358 -15.86 -0.07 -3.07
CA LEU A 358 -15.73 -1.27 -2.26
C LEU A 358 -15.37 -2.43 -3.19
N ASP A 359 -14.17 -2.95 -3.02
CA ASP A 359 -13.62 -4.03 -3.85
C ASP A 359 -13.78 -5.36 -3.09
N PRO A 360 -14.48 -6.36 -3.67
CA PRO A 360 -14.64 -7.66 -3.02
C PRO A 360 -13.34 -8.48 -2.98
N ASP A 361 -12.31 -8.09 -3.73
CA ASP A 361 -11.02 -8.77 -3.75
C ASP A 361 -9.83 -7.80 -3.76
N ALA A 362 -8.63 -8.31 -4.05
CA ALA A 362 -7.39 -7.54 -4.02
C ALA A 362 -6.99 -6.99 -5.39
N ASN A 363 -7.71 -7.32 -6.46
CA ASN A 363 -7.34 -7.00 -7.82
C ASN A 363 -8.16 -5.83 -8.38
N PRO A 364 -7.61 -4.60 -8.40
CA PRO A 364 -8.31 -3.41 -8.88
C PRO A 364 -8.52 -3.37 -10.41
N TRP A 365 -8.09 -4.42 -11.12
CA TRP A 365 -8.21 -4.56 -12.56
C TRP A 365 -9.33 -5.51 -13.00
N LYS A 366 -10.03 -6.15 -12.06
CA LYS A 366 -11.09 -7.13 -12.35
C LYS A 366 -12.43 -6.49 -12.72
N GLY A 367 -12.68 -5.25 -12.29
CA GLY A 367 -13.91 -4.52 -12.65
C GLY A 367 -15.17 -5.00 -11.94
N ASN A 368 -15.03 -5.68 -10.79
CA ASN A 368 -16.13 -6.19 -9.96
C ASN A 368 -16.40 -5.30 -8.72
N GLU A 369 -15.81 -4.11 -8.66
CA GLU A 369 -15.91 -3.20 -7.53
C GLU A 369 -17.24 -2.44 -7.51
N ILE A 370 -17.70 -2.08 -6.32
CA ILE A 370 -18.92 -1.29 -6.10
C ILE A 370 -18.53 0.16 -5.90
N ALA A 371 -18.86 1.04 -6.86
CA ALA A 371 -18.61 2.46 -6.72
C ALA A 371 -19.44 3.08 -5.58
N ILE A 372 -18.76 3.82 -4.70
CA ILE A 372 -19.36 4.50 -3.54
C ILE A 372 -19.42 5.99 -3.77
N ASP A 373 -18.39 6.55 -4.39
CA ASP A 373 -18.26 7.97 -4.58
C ASP A 373 -17.38 8.29 -5.80
N THR A 374 -17.70 9.38 -6.49
CA THR A 374 -16.84 9.95 -7.53
C THR A 374 -16.94 11.46 -7.47
N ARG A 375 -15.79 12.13 -7.36
CA ARG A 375 -15.73 13.59 -7.24
C ARG A 375 -14.43 14.15 -7.80
N PRO A 376 -14.44 15.41 -8.29
CA PRO A 376 -13.20 16.11 -8.58
C PRO A 376 -12.45 16.44 -7.28
N LEU A 377 -11.13 16.43 -7.34
CA LEU A 377 -10.22 16.95 -6.34
C LEU A 377 -9.52 18.21 -6.86
N ILE A 378 -8.87 18.93 -5.97
CA ILE A 378 -8.06 20.11 -6.33
C ILE A 378 -6.75 19.61 -6.94
N ALA A 379 -6.33 20.18 -8.06
CA ALA A 379 -5.02 19.92 -8.64
C ALA A 379 -3.91 20.39 -7.67
N THR A 380 -2.95 19.52 -7.34
CA THR A 380 -1.91 19.84 -6.36
C THR A 380 -0.74 20.59 -6.98
N GLY A 381 -0.52 20.38 -8.28
CA GLY A 381 0.73 20.71 -8.95
C GLY A 381 1.91 19.87 -8.48
N PRO A 382 3.08 20.03 -9.12
CA PRO A 382 4.26 19.17 -8.94
C PRO A 382 4.97 19.31 -7.58
N ALA A 383 4.68 20.38 -6.83
CA ALA A 383 5.40 20.74 -5.61
C ALA A 383 4.68 20.35 -4.31
N ASN A 384 3.42 19.94 -4.39
CA ASN A 384 2.59 19.71 -3.20
C ASN A 384 2.05 18.29 -3.16
N VAL A 385 1.82 17.81 -1.93
CA VAL A 385 0.97 16.66 -1.63
C VAL A 385 -0.19 17.22 -0.79
N LEU A 386 -1.42 16.98 -1.23
CA LEU A 386 -2.62 17.45 -0.54
C LEU A 386 -3.32 16.29 0.17
N THR A 387 -4.13 16.63 1.18
CA THR A 387 -4.95 15.68 1.92
C THR A 387 -6.42 15.86 1.56
N ALA A 388 -7.13 14.75 1.33
CA ALA A 388 -8.59 14.71 1.22
C ALA A 388 -9.16 13.88 2.37
N ASN A 389 -10.02 14.48 3.18
CA ASN A 389 -10.76 13.81 4.24
C ASN A 389 -12.20 13.60 3.78
N LEU A 390 -12.61 12.34 3.66
CA LEU A 390 -13.90 11.96 3.08
C LEU A 390 -14.77 11.28 4.13
N ALA A 391 -16.06 11.59 4.10
CA ALA A 391 -17.11 10.81 4.75
C ALA A 391 -17.95 10.16 3.64
N LEU A 392 -17.94 8.83 3.59
CA LEU A 392 -18.47 8.02 2.49
C LEU A 392 -19.56 7.10 3.01
N ILE A 393 -20.72 7.05 2.36
CA ILE A 393 -21.86 6.25 2.81
C ILE A 393 -21.90 4.93 2.06
N VAL A 394 -21.94 3.81 2.79
CA VAL A 394 -22.11 2.50 2.16
C VAL A 394 -23.56 2.33 1.71
N PRO A 395 -23.83 1.91 0.45
CA PRO A 395 -25.18 1.67 -0.01
C PRO A 395 -25.93 0.67 0.89
N PRO A 396 -27.22 0.89 1.23
CA PRO A 396 -27.94 0.05 2.19
C PRO A 396 -28.08 -1.43 1.83
N ALA A 397 -27.96 -1.77 0.54
CA ALA A 397 -28.05 -3.14 0.05
C ALA A 397 -26.72 -3.92 0.10
N VAL A 398 -25.60 -3.24 0.37
CA VAL A 398 -24.26 -3.85 0.37
C VAL A 398 -24.02 -4.52 1.73
N THR A 399 -23.56 -5.77 1.72
CA THR A 399 -23.13 -6.50 2.91
C THR A 399 -21.98 -7.43 2.53
N GLY A 400 -21.05 -7.68 3.44
CA GLY A 400 -19.89 -8.53 3.17
C GLY A 400 -18.59 -7.92 3.65
N SER A 401 -17.47 -8.40 3.11
CA SER A 401 -16.13 -7.97 3.47
C SER A 401 -15.47 -7.37 2.23
N TYR A 402 -15.04 -6.12 2.32
CA TYR A 402 -14.56 -5.35 1.17
C TYR A 402 -13.27 -4.63 1.49
N ARG A 403 -12.41 -4.51 0.49
CA ARG A 403 -11.31 -3.55 0.52
C ARG A 403 -11.83 -2.19 0.08
N ILE A 404 -11.28 -1.13 0.64
CA ILE A 404 -11.61 0.23 0.20
C ILE A 404 -10.58 0.61 -0.85
N ALA A 405 -10.98 0.59 -2.12
CA ALA A 405 -10.12 0.96 -3.23
C ALA A 405 -10.38 2.41 -3.65
N ALA A 406 -9.32 3.10 -4.04
CA ALA A 406 -9.37 4.45 -4.58
C ALA A 406 -8.64 4.47 -5.92
N ARG A 407 -9.27 5.12 -6.90
CA ARG A 407 -8.72 5.38 -8.23
C ARG A 407 -8.69 6.88 -8.46
N ILE A 408 -7.54 7.42 -8.84
CA ILE A 408 -7.42 8.83 -9.25
C ILE A 408 -7.08 8.92 -10.74
N GLN A 409 -7.75 9.81 -11.46
CA GLN A 409 -7.61 9.97 -12.91
C GLN A 409 -7.42 11.43 -13.31
N GLN A 410 -6.53 11.70 -14.26
CA GLN A 410 -6.25 13.03 -14.79
C GLN A 410 -5.53 12.86 -16.13
N SER A 411 -5.96 13.61 -17.15
CA SER A 411 -5.33 13.58 -18.49
C SER A 411 -5.13 12.18 -19.08
N GLY A 412 -6.11 11.29 -18.90
CA GLY A 412 -6.07 9.91 -19.41
C GLY A 412 -5.14 8.95 -18.65
N ARG A 413 -4.54 9.39 -17.54
CA ARG A 413 -3.70 8.56 -16.67
C ARG A 413 -4.46 8.19 -15.41
N THR A 414 -4.17 7.00 -14.90
CA THR A 414 -4.88 6.42 -13.76
C THR A 414 -3.87 5.92 -12.72
N ARG A 415 -4.16 6.09 -11.42
CA ARG A 415 -3.47 5.37 -10.34
C ARG A 415 -4.48 4.75 -9.39
N HIS A 416 -4.15 3.56 -8.91
CA HIS A 416 -4.93 2.81 -7.93
C HIS A 416 -4.17 2.72 -6.61
N LEU A 417 -4.91 2.76 -5.50
CA LEU A 417 -4.43 2.43 -4.17
C LEU A 417 -5.60 1.88 -3.34
N GLN A 418 -5.38 0.81 -2.58
CA GLN A 418 -6.36 0.38 -1.58
C GLN A 418 -5.91 0.81 -0.18
N ALA A 419 -6.87 1.24 0.64
CA ALA A 419 -6.63 1.43 2.05
C ALA A 419 -6.32 0.07 2.70
N ALA A 420 -5.58 0.14 3.81
CA ALA A 420 -5.21 -1.06 4.52
C ALA A 420 -6.36 -1.66 5.34
N GLY A 421 -6.32 -2.99 5.43
CA GLY A 421 -7.33 -3.79 6.12
C GLY A 421 -8.68 -3.82 5.39
N THR A 422 -9.54 -4.73 5.84
CA THR A 422 -10.85 -4.94 5.25
C THR A 422 -11.92 -4.15 6.00
N LEU A 423 -12.96 -3.72 5.29
CA LEU A 423 -14.21 -3.17 5.82
C LEU A 423 -15.27 -4.26 5.79
N VAL A 424 -15.76 -4.64 6.96
CA VAL A 424 -16.92 -5.53 7.11
C VAL A 424 -18.17 -4.66 7.11
N VAL A 425 -19.05 -4.88 6.15
CA VAL A 425 -20.35 -4.23 6.06
C VAL A 425 -21.41 -5.20 6.55
N THR A 426 -21.98 -4.92 7.72
CA THR A 426 -23.10 -5.71 8.27
C THR A 426 -24.42 -5.22 7.70
N PRO A 427 -25.52 -6.01 7.81
CA PRO A 427 -26.84 -5.54 7.42
C PRO A 427 -27.18 -4.16 8.03
N ALA A 428 -27.94 -3.36 7.29
CA ALA A 428 -28.46 -2.09 7.81
C ALA A 428 -29.25 -2.34 9.10
N LEU A 429 -29.10 -1.43 10.07
CA LEU A 429 -29.89 -1.51 11.29
C LEU A 429 -31.38 -1.29 10.95
N PRO A 430 -32.31 -2.04 11.55
CA PRO A 430 -33.74 -1.81 11.36
C PRO A 430 -34.08 -0.38 11.81
N PRO A 431 -35.02 0.31 11.12
CA PRO A 431 -35.49 1.61 11.57
C PRO A 431 -36.01 1.52 13.00
N PRO A 432 -35.69 2.49 13.88
CA PRO A 432 -36.25 2.50 15.21
C PRO A 432 -37.77 2.66 15.12
N ALA A 433 -38.49 2.11 16.10
CA ALA A 433 -39.94 2.13 16.12
C ALA A 433 -40.46 2.49 17.51
N ILE A 434 -41.67 3.02 17.58
CA ILE A 434 -42.40 3.17 18.83
C ILE A 434 -43.24 1.91 19.04
N ASP A 435 -43.08 1.25 20.18
CA ASP A 435 -43.98 0.17 20.58
C ASP A 435 -45.34 0.77 20.97
N ARG A 436 -46.29 0.68 20.03
CA ARG A 436 -47.63 1.24 20.18
C ARG A 436 -48.40 0.66 21.36
N SER A 437 -48.05 -0.52 21.85
CA SER A 437 -48.70 -1.14 23.01
C SER A 437 -48.34 -0.45 24.33
N THR A 438 -47.27 0.34 24.35
CA THR A 438 -46.74 1.00 25.55
C THR A 438 -47.09 2.49 25.63
N LEU A 439 -47.84 3.01 24.66
CA LEU A 439 -48.29 4.39 24.65
C LEU A 439 -49.22 4.65 25.84
N GLY A 440 -48.87 5.61 26.69
CA GLY A 440 -49.67 5.93 27.85
C GLY A 440 -49.10 7.05 28.71
N PHE A 441 -49.73 7.28 29.85
CA PHE A 441 -49.25 8.21 30.86
C PHE A 441 -48.71 7.46 32.07
N SER A 442 -47.52 7.83 32.52
CA SER A 442 -46.92 7.34 33.76
C SER A 442 -46.31 8.52 34.52
N GLY A 443 -46.64 8.66 35.80
CA GLY A 443 -46.16 9.79 36.62
C GLY A 443 -46.54 11.17 36.08
N GLY A 444 -47.67 11.29 35.37
CA GLY A 444 -48.14 12.54 34.76
C GLY A 444 -47.45 12.94 33.46
N ARG A 445 -46.56 12.09 32.91
CA ARG A 445 -45.88 12.31 31.63
C ARG A 445 -46.32 11.30 30.60
N PHE A 446 -46.39 11.72 29.34
CA PHE A 446 -46.60 10.82 28.21
C PHE A 446 -45.33 9.98 28.02
N THR A 447 -45.50 8.66 27.92
CA THR A 447 -44.40 7.71 27.83
C THR A 447 -44.65 6.68 26.75
N PHE A 448 -43.58 6.18 26.16
CA PHE A 448 -43.61 5.00 25.30
C PHE A 448 -42.24 4.34 25.24
N THR A 449 -42.23 3.07 24.86
CA THR A 449 -41.02 2.31 24.60
C THR A 449 -40.59 2.51 23.15
N VAL A 450 -39.34 2.89 22.98
CA VAL A 450 -38.61 2.92 21.71
C VAL A 450 -37.98 1.55 21.52
N LEU A 451 -38.19 0.96 20.35
CA LEU A 451 -37.57 -0.26 19.87
C LEU A 451 -36.42 0.10 18.92
N GLY A 452 -35.29 -0.59 19.04
CA GLY A 452 -34.15 -0.44 18.15
C GLY A 452 -33.11 -1.54 18.39
N SER A 453 -31.90 -1.31 17.90
CA SER A 453 -30.76 -2.20 18.13
C SER A 453 -29.83 -1.63 19.21
N PRO A 454 -29.20 -2.46 20.05
CA PRO A 454 -28.11 -1.99 20.91
C PRO A 454 -27.01 -1.28 20.10
N GLY A 455 -26.53 -0.14 20.59
CA GLY A 455 -25.59 0.75 19.93
C GLY A 455 -26.21 1.72 18.90
N GLN A 456 -27.51 1.59 18.58
CA GLN A 456 -28.18 2.48 17.63
C GLN A 456 -28.45 3.84 18.26
N SER A 457 -28.00 4.92 17.60
CA SER A 457 -28.40 6.30 17.92
C SER A 457 -29.84 6.51 17.43
N VAL A 458 -30.73 6.98 18.31
CA VAL A 458 -32.13 7.29 17.99
C VAL A 458 -32.47 8.70 18.47
N ARG A 459 -33.29 9.42 17.69
CA ARG A 459 -33.80 10.74 18.05
C ARG A 459 -35.33 10.70 18.08
N ILE A 460 -35.91 11.18 19.18
CA ILE A 460 -37.34 11.43 19.31
C ILE A 460 -37.61 12.83 18.82
N GLU A 461 -38.54 12.92 17.88
CA GLU A 461 -39.05 14.19 17.38
C GLU A 461 -40.52 14.31 17.76
N ALA A 462 -40.92 15.52 18.17
CA ALA A 462 -42.30 15.84 18.46
C ALA A 462 -42.74 17.10 17.71
N ALA A 463 -44.04 17.18 17.44
CA ALA A 463 -44.62 18.25 16.65
C ALA A 463 -46.05 18.54 17.12
N GLU A 464 -46.46 19.82 17.19
CA GLU A 464 -47.87 20.17 17.48
C GLU A 464 -48.73 20.09 16.22
N THR A 465 -48.11 20.32 15.07
CA THR A 465 -48.65 20.19 13.71
C THR A 465 -47.70 19.30 12.88
N LEU A 466 -48.20 18.64 11.82
CA LEU A 466 -47.41 17.61 11.10
C LEU A 466 -46.25 18.15 10.25
N ASP A 467 -46.08 19.47 10.19
CA ASP A 467 -45.12 20.23 9.39
C ASP A 467 -43.91 20.77 10.16
N ASP A 468 -43.95 20.83 11.50
CA ASP A 468 -42.84 21.35 12.33
C ASP A 468 -42.37 20.33 13.38
N TRP A 469 -41.41 19.49 12.99
CA TRP A 469 -40.83 18.44 13.85
C TRP A 469 -39.58 18.93 14.57
N GLN A 470 -39.63 18.92 15.89
CA GLN A 470 -38.52 19.33 16.76
C GLN A 470 -37.91 18.11 17.47
N GLY A 471 -36.59 18.01 17.49
CA GLY A 471 -35.89 16.97 18.25
C GLY A 471 -35.97 17.23 19.75
N ILE A 472 -36.64 16.36 20.49
CA ILE A 472 -36.87 16.52 21.94
C ILE A 472 -36.01 15.59 22.81
N ALA A 473 -35.44 14.53 22.22
CA ALA A 473 -34.46 13.69 22.89
C ALA A 473 -33.60 12.92 21.87
N THR A 474 -32.33 12.69 22.19
CA THR A 474 -31.44 11.80 21.42
C THR A 474 -30.76 10.84 22.40
N ARG A 475 -30.67 9.56 22.03
CA ARG A 475 -30.03 8.54 22.86
C ARG A 475 -29.40 7.45 22.00
N THR A 476 -28.20 7.02 22.36
CA THR A 476 -27.64 5.74 21.89
C THR A 476 -28.19 4.62 22.77
N LEU A 477 -28.84 3.63 22.16
CA LEU A 477 -29.49 2.56 22.89
C LEU A 477 -28.48 1.59 23.51
N ASP A 478 -28.51 1.39 24.82
CA ASP A 478 -27.66 0.40 25.50
C ASP A 478 -28.20 -1.04 25.35
N SER A 479 -29.49 -1.17 25.02
CA SER A 479 -30.21 -2.42 24.80
C SER A 479 -31.18 -2.28 23.62
N ALA A 480 -31.99 -3.29 23.32
CA ALA A 480 -32.97 -3.21 22.23
C ALA A 480 -34.15 -2.26 22.51
N THR A 481 -34.29 -1.77 23.76
CA THR A 481 -35.41 -0.94 24.17
C THR A 481 -35.01 0.27 25.00
N TRP A 482 -35.74 1.36 24.85
CA TRP A 482 -35.61 2.55 25.69
C TRP A 482 -36.99 3.12 26.03
N ILE A 483 -37.32 3.22 27.31
CA ILE A 483 -38.53 3.91 27.76
C ILE A 483 -38.27 5.42 27.73
N PHE A 484 -38.93 6.12 26.82
CA PHE A 484 -38.94 7.57 26.74
C PHE A 484 -40.11 8.14 27.55
N SER A 485 -39.88 9.27 28.21
CA SER A 485 -40.89 10.04 28.93
C SER A 485 -40.73 11.51 28.57
N ASP A 486 -41.77 12.12 27.99
CA ASP A 486 -41.71 13.53 27.56
C ASP A 486 -41.77 14.45 28.80
N PRO A 487 -40.68 15.18 29.13
CA PRO A 487 -40.66 16.07 30.29
C PRO A 487 -41.63 17.25 30.15
N ASP A 488 -41.97 17.65 28.92
CA ASP A 488 -42.77 18.83 28.60
C ASP A 488 -44.24 18.47 28.31
N THR A 489 -44.66 17.24 28.63
CA THR A 489 -46.04 16.75 28.46
C THR A 489 -47.09 17.77 28.95
N ALA A 490 -46.85 18.42 30.10
CA ALA A 490 -47.80 19.36 30.69
C ALA A 490 -47.90 20.70 29.94
N LEU A 491 -46.86 21.08 29.18
CA LEU A 491 -46.83 22.30 28.38
C LEU A 491 -47.54 22.12 27.04
N HIS A 492 -47.71 20.88 26.58
CA HIS A 492 -48.16 20.57 25.23
C HIS A 492 -49.33 19.58 25.25
N PRO A 493 -50.59 20.08 25.29
CA PRO A 493 -51.77 19.23 25.47
C PRO A 493 -52.04 18.28 24.29
N LYS A 494 -51.42 18.53 23.12
CA LYS A 494 -51.47 17.64 21.95
C LYS A 494 -50.18 17.74 21.14
N ARG A 495 -49.50 16.61 20.96
CA ARG A 495 -48.34 16.46 20.07
C ARG A 495 -48.33 15.12 19.35
N PHE A 496 -47.75 15.12 18.17
CA PHE A 496 -47.35 13.93 17.43
C PHE A 496 -45.92 13.57 17.83
N TYR A 497 -45.61 12.28 17.81
CA TYR A 497 -44.27 11.77 18.09
C TYR A 497 -43.82 10.86 16.95
N ARG A 498 -42.55 10.94 16.59
CA ARG A 498 -41.88 9.95 15.76
C ARG A 498 -40.50 9.67 16.33
N VAL A 499 -40.01 8.47 16.06
CA VAL A 499 -38.62 8.12 16.29
C VAL A 499 -37.93 8.02 14.94
N VAL A 500 -36.73 8.60 14.86
CA VAL A 500 -35.87 8.55 13.69
C VAL A 500 -34.48 8.09 14.11
N LEU A 501 -33.64 7.71 13.15
CA LEU A 501 -32.22 7.50 13.41
C LEU A 501 -31.60 8.79 13.95
N GLY A 502 -30.84 8.66 15.03
CA GLY A 502 -30.05 9.75 15.57
C GLY A 502 -28.86 10.08 14.65
N PRO A 503 -28.30 11.30 14.79
CA PRO A 503 -27.12 11.72 14.04
C PRO A 503 -25.88 10.89 14.39
#